data_AF-A0A419YBS6-F1
#
_entry.id   AF-A0A419YBS6-F1
#
_cell.length_a   1.000
_cell.length_b   1.000
_cell.length_c   1.000
_cell.angle_alpha   90.00
_cell.angle_beta   90.00
_cell.angle_gamma   90.00
#
_symmetry.space_group_name_H-M   'P 1'
#
loop_
_entity.id
_entity.type
_entity.pdbx_description
1 polymer ?
#
loop_
_entity_poly.entity_id
_entity_poly.type
_entity_poly.pdbx_seq_one_letter_code
_entity_poly.pdbx_strand_id
1 'polypeptide(L)'
;MTRTGEGVRPLGRTTAWVAAQAAVLITAGLLVTRGALREDGPVRWLAEHRTGGLTAVSGVLSTLAFTPAVVAVTALVAALLLVRRRWREAVLVAGAVALQAALFVTVAHVVDRSRPEVVRLDGALPTSSFPSGHVGAATALYGGLGLLALRLLRGRWRVVLCGLAWAVPVLVAGSRLYRGMHHPTDVLAGALNGAAALWVVWRALPAREVRGPAAVLAPGGGGPVALVYNPVVVDAALLERLCAVVVGHGLGRPRCLPGEAEDSGRAAAERALAGGARLVAACGGDGTVTACADALAGGGAALAVVPCGTGNLLARNLGLPSDPVAALAAALCGGSRRIDLMRAEGDGLPVRAAATMAGMGLDAAVMADTGRALKRRLGWPAYLLGVARHLGDRRFPVAVAVDGAPPVHRQVRMAVVGNVGALQGGVRLLPEAAPDDGLLDLVLVRADGLRGWRSAALELLVGGRRPGPGLEHFRGRRIELTADRARPRECDGDPVGDGRVLALTVRPGALLVRVPAAPDRAEPAAVAHREVA
;
A
#
# COMPACT_ATOMS: atom_id res chain seq x y z
N MET A 1 -36.41 -6.06 -26.08
CA MET A 1 -37.14 -6.94 -25.15
C MET A 1 -36.34 -8.24 -25.11
N THR A 2 -35.70 -8.69 -24.05
CA THR A 2 -35.90 -8.63 -22.59
C THR A 2 -34.57 -8.25 -21.90
N ARG A 3 -34.60 -7.24 -21.02
CA ARG A 3 -33.50 -6.86 -20.13
C ARG A 3 -34.00 -7.07 -18.71
N THR A 4 -33.64 -8.17 -18.07
CA THR A 4 -33.86 -8.39 -16.63
C THR A 4 -32.93 -9.48 -16.10
N GLY A 5 -32.16 -9.14 -15.06
CA GLY A 5 -31.28 -10.02 -14.27
C GLY A 5 -29.84 -10.01 -14.79
N GLU A 6 -28.81 -9.54 -14.09
CA GLU A 6 -28.57 -9.37 -12.66
C GLU A 6 -27.73 -8.11 -12.41
N GLY A 7 -28.40 -7.02 -12.01
CA GLY A 7 -27.74 -5.82 -11.51
C GLY A 7 -28.02 -5.67 -10.03
N VAL A 8 -27.48 -6.55 -9.18
CA VAL A 8 -27.51 -6.31 -7.73
C VAL A 8 -26.34 -5.37 -7.38
N ARG A 9 -26.77 -4.10 -7.30
CA ARG A 9 -26.06 -2.84 -7.17
C ARG A 9 -25.04 -2.79 -6.01
N PRO A 10 -23.98 -1.98 -6.12
CA PRO A 10 -23.04 -1.68 -5.02
C PRO A 10 -23.72 -1.15 -3.73
N LEU A 11 -24.94 -0.63 -3.83
CA LEU A 11 -25.79 -0.31 -2.68
C LEU A 11 -26.10 -1.54 -1.82
N GLY A 12 -26.39 -2.71 -2.41
CA GLY A 12 -26.75 -3.92 -1.65
C GLY A 12 -25.62 -4.41 -0.76
N ARG A 13 -24.37 -4.33 -1.24
CA ARG A 13 -23.18 -4.69 -0.45
C ARG A 13 -22.91 -3.73 0.69
N THR A 14 -23.10 -2.43 0.46
CA THR A 14 -22.91 -1.40 1.50
C THR A 14 -23.95 -1.57 2.60
N THR A 15 -25.21 -1.76 2.25
CA THR A 15 -26.29 -2.03 3.20
C THR A 15 -26.01 -3.31 4.00
N ALA A 16 -25.52 -4.37 3.35
CA ALA A 16 -25.14 -5.60 4.02
C ALA A 16 -24.03 -5.40 5.05
N TRP A 17 -23.00 -4.59 4.74
CA TRP A 17 -21.94 -4.28 5.70
C TRP A 17 -22.44 -3.47 6.90
N VAL A 18 -23.29 -2.47 6.67
CA VAL A 18 -23.90 -1.69 7.76
C VAL A 18 -24.76 -2.58 8.65
N ALA A 19 -25.59 -3.44 8.06
CA ALA A 19 -26.42 -4.39 8.79
C ALA A 19 -25.58 -5.39 9.59
N ALA A 20 -24.51 -5.93 9.01
CA ALA A 20 -23.59 -6.83 9.70
C ALA A 20 -22.89 -6.14 10.89
N GLN A 21 -22.44 -4.89 10.70
CA GLN A 21 -21.84 -4.10 11.77
C GLN A 21 -22.83 -3.87 12.93
N ALA A 22 -24.07 -3.50 12.62
CA ALA A 22 -25.13 -3.34 13.62
C ALA A 22 -25.42 -4.65 14.37
N ALA A 23 -25.58 -5.75 13.64
CA ALA A 23 -25.86 -7.06 14.22
C ALA A 23 -24.74 -7.51 15.17
N VAL A 24 -23.48 -7.34 14.78
CA VAL A 24 -22.32 -7.65 15.63
C VAL A 24 -22.32 -6.82 16.91
N LEU A 25 -22.54 -5.51 16.81
CA LEU A 25 -22.57 -4.62 17.98
C LEU A 25 -23.74 -4.96 18.92
N ILE A 26 -24.94 -5.19 18.39
CA ILE A 26 -26.11 -5.57 19.20
C ILE A 26 -25.85 -6.91 19.89
N THR A 27 -25.37 -7.91 19.16
CA THR A 27 -25.12 -9.25 19.69
C THR A 27 -24.06 -9.21 20.79
N ALA A 28 -22.94 -8.54 20.54
CA ALA A 28 -21.88 -8.35 21.52
C ALA A 28 -22.40 -7.59 22.76
N GLY A 29 -23.15 -6.51 22.56
CA GLY A 29 -23.73 -5.73 23.65
C GLY A 29 -24.68 -6.56 24.52
N LEU A 30 -25.58 -7.33 23.91
CA LEU A 30 -26.50 -8.22 24.64
C LEU A 30 -25.77 -9.35 25.37
N LEU A 31 -24.75 -9.94 24.75
CA LEU A 31 -23.92 -10.98 25.37
C LEU A 31 -23.15 -10.44 26.58
N VAL A 32 -22.54 -9.26 26.47
CA VAL A 32 -21.79 -8.66 27.57
C VAL A 32 -22.73 -8.16 28.68
N THR A 33 -23.93 -7.70 28.33
CA THR A 33 -24.94 -7.27 29.32
C THR A 33 -25.53 -8.45 30.10
N ARG A 34 -25.71 -9.61 29.44
CA ARG A 34 -26.24 -10.84 30.07
C ARG A 34 -25.15 -11.69 30.73
N GLY A 35 -23.91 -11.57 30.29
CA GLY A 35 -22.77 -12.32 30.78
C GLY A 35 -22.22 -11.78 32.10
N ALA A 36 -21.72 -12.66 32.96
CA ALA A 36 -21.06 -12.30 34.22
C ALA A 36 -19.61 -11.78 34.03
N LEU A 37 -19.34 -11.03 32.96
CA LEU A 37 -18.02 -10.42 32.73
C LEU A 37 -17.80 -9.32 33.79
N ARG A 38 -17.04 -9.65 34.84
CA ARG A 38 -16.62 -8.70 35.89
C ARG A 38 -15.47 -7.85 35.40
N GLU A 39 -15.79 -6.74 34.71
CA GLU A 39 -14.81 -5.84 34.10
C GLU A 39 -14.56 -4.56 34.91
N ASP A 40 -15.14 -4.47 36.11
CA ASP A 40 -15.02 -3.28 36.96
C ASP A 40 -13.61 -3.13 37.56
N GLY A 41 -12.81 -4.20 37.66
CA GLY A 41 -11.51 -4.19 38.32
C GLY A 41 -10.58 -3.07 37.84
N PRO A 42 -10.32 -2.94 36.52
CA PRO A 42 -9.55 -1.84 35.96
C PRO A 42 -10.16 -0.45 36.23
N VAL A 43 -11.49 -0.33 36.18
CA VAL A 43 -12.18 0.96 36.35
C VAL A 43 -12.18 1.41 37.82
N ARG A 44 -12.37 0.48 38.77
CA ARG A 44 -12.27 0.71 40.21
C ARG A 44 -10.85 1.10 40.60
N TRP A 45 -9.85 0.36 40.10
CA TRP A 45 -8.45 0.71 40.34
C TRP A 45 -8.14 2.15 39.89
N LEU A 46 -8.59 2.54 38.69
CA LEU A 46 -8.43 3.91 38.20
C LEU A 46 -9.19 4.93 39.05
N ALA A 47 -10.36 4.58 39.57
CA ALA A 47 -11.16 5.45 40.43
C ALA A 47 -10.51 5.68 41.81
N GLU A 48 -9.85 4.67 42.36
CA GLU A 48 -9.12 4.72 43.63
C GLU A 48 -7.79 5.50 43.50
N HIS A 49 -7.14 5.46 42.33
CA HIS A 49 -5.84 6.10 42.09
C HIS A 49 -5.95 7.49 41.41
N ARG A 50 -7.08 8.18 41.58
CA ARG A 50 -7.27 9.50 40.97
C ARG A 50 -6.40 10.56 41.62
N THR A 51 -5.81 11.41 40.79
CA THR A 51 -5.07 12.61 41.25
C THR A 51 -5.68 13.86 40.61
N GLY A 52 -5.50 15.03 41.24
CA GLY A 52 -6.00 16.30 40.70
C GLY A 52 -5.47 16.58 39.29
N GLY A 53 -4.17 16.34 39.05
CA GLY A 53 -3.53 16.52 37.75
C GLY A 53 -4.09 15.60 36.66
N LEU A 54 -4.19 14.30 36.92
CA LEU A 54 -4.76 13.34 35.95
C LEU A 54 -6.25 13.60 35.71
N THR A 55 -6.95 14.10 36.72
CA THR A 55 -8.36 14.51 36.59
C THR A 55 -8.53 15.67 35.62
N ALA A 56 -7.70 16.71 35.72
CA ALA A 56 -7.71 17.83 34.78
C ALA A 56 -7.39 17.38 33.35
N VAL A 57 -6.33 16.57 33.17
CA VAL A 57 -5.94 16.01 31.86
C VAL A 57 -7.07 15.17 31.27
N SER A 58 -7.70 14.30 32.08
CA SER A 58 -8.84 13.49 31.62
C SER A 58 -10.01 14.34 31.15
N GLY A 59 -10.24 15.50 31.80
CA GLY A 59 -11.27 16.46 31.40
C GLY A 59 -11.03 17.01 30.01
N VAL A 60 -9.83 17.54 29.74
CA VAL A 60 -9.44 18.05 28.42
C VAL A 60 -9.57 16.97 27.33
N LEU A 61 -9.09 15.76 27.62
CA LEU A 61 -9.20 14.63 26.68
C LEU A 61 -10.66 14.24 26.41
N SER A 62 -11.54 14.33 27.41
CA SER A 62 -12.98 14.08 27.22
C SER A 62 -13.63 15.16 26.38
N THR A 63 -13.21 16.43 26.50
CA THR A 63 -13.69 17.54 25.66
C THR A 63 -13.37 17.35 24.18
N LEU A 64 -12.22 16.75 23.84
CA LEU A 64 -11.85 16.46 22.45
C LEU A 64 -12.78 15.48 21.74
N ALA A 65 -13.51 14.68 22.50
CA ALA A 65 -14.50 13.72 22.01
C ALA A 65 -15.94 14.12 22.33
N PHE A 66 -16.15 15.34 22.84
CA PHE A 66 -17.47 15.88 23.13
C PHE A 66 -18.24 16.09 21.83
N THR A 67 -19.50 15.65 21.80
CA THR A 67 -20.30 15.56 20.56
C THR A 67 -20.35 16.87 19.76
N PRO A 68 -20.65 18.05 20.34
CA PRO A 68 -20.59 19.33 19.62
C PRO A 68 -19.21 19.63 19.02
N ALA A 69 -18.12 19.32 19.72
CA ALA A 69 -16.77 19.55 19.24
C ALA A 69 -16.46 18.64 18.02
N VAL A 70 -16.81 17.36 18.10
CA VAL A 70 -16.65 16.41 16.98
C VAL A 70 -17.46 16.88 15.76
N VAL A 71 -18.72 17.28 15.96
CA VAL A 71 -19.59 17.77 14.89
C VAL A 71 -19.01 19.03 14.25
N ALA A 72 -18.59 20.01 15.04
CA ALA A 72 -18.01 21.27 14.56
C ALA A 72 -16.72 21.03 13.76
N VAL A 73 -15.79 20.21 14.28
CA VAL A 73 -14.54 19.88 13.59
C VAL A 73 -14.81 19.10 12.31
N THR A 74 -15.74 18.14 12.34
CA THR A 74 -16.13 17.37 11.15
C THR A 74 -16.71 18.28 10.07
N ALA A 75 -17.61 19.20 10.44
CA ALA A 75 -18.21 20.16 9.52
C ALA A 75 -17.17 21.10 8.91
N LEU A 76 -16.25 21.62 9.74
CA LEU A 76 -15.16 22.48 9.28
C LEU A 76 -14.24 21.76 8.29
N VAL A 77 -13.80 20.55 8.63
CA VAL A 77 -12.92 19.74 7.77
C VAL A 77 -13.63 19.38 6.47
N ALA A 78 -14.90 18.95 6.53
CA ALA A 78 -15.68 18.64 5.35
C ALA A 78 -15.87 19.88 4.44
N ALA A 79 -16.19 21.04 5.02
CA ALA A 79 -16.32 22.29 4.28
C ALA A 79 -15.02 22.69 3.58
N LEU A 80 -13.88 22.65 4.30
CA LEU A 80 -12.57 22.92 3.72
C LEU A 80 -12.23 21.96 2.56
N LEU A 81 -12.54 20.67 2.71
CA LEU A 81 -12.34 19.68 1.66
C LEU A 81 -13.24 19.92 0.44
N LEU A 82 -14.51 20.28 0.66
CA LEU A 82 -15.45 20.62 -0.40
C LEU A 82 -15.01 21.88 -1.18
N VAL A 83 -14.55 22.93 -0.49
CA VAL A 83 -13.98 24.14 -1.12
C VAL A 83 -12.77 23.79 -2.00
N ARG A 84 -11.97 22.80 -1.58
CA ARG A 84 -10.82 22.29 -2.36
C ARG A 84 -11.22 21.26 -3.42
N ARG A 85 -12.51 21.11 -3.74
CA ARG A 85 -13.07 20.12 -4.68
C ARG A 85 -12.73 18.66 -4.35
N ARG A 86 -12.47 18.37 -3.07
CA ARG A 86 -12.13 17.05 -2.52
C ARG A 86 -13.34 16.40 -1.84
N TRP A 87 -14.41 16.23 -2.62
CA TRP A 87 -15.69 15.73 -2.12
C TRP A 87 -15.61 14.31 -1.54
N ARG A 88 -14.70 13.47 -2.05
CA ARG A 88 -14.53 12.07 -1.60
C ARG A 88 -13.95 12.01 -0.21
N GLU A 89 -12.95 12.86 0.05
CA GLU A 89 -12.32 13.03 1.35
C GLU A 89 -13.32 13.61 2.35
N ALA A 90 -14.17 14.56 1.92
CA ALA A 90 -15.24 15.09 2.75
C ALA A 90 -16.27 14.01 3.12
N VAL A 91 -16.73 13.22 2.15
CA VAL A 91 -17.65 12.09 2.38
C VAL A 91 -17.01 11.01 3.26
N LEU A 92 -15.71 10.75 3.12
CA LEU A 92 -15.01 9.78 3.98
C LEU A 92 -15.10 10.16 5.45
N VAL A 93 -14.78 11.41 5.79
CA VAL A 93 -14.76 11.86 7.18
C VAL A 93 -16.19 12.08 7.71
N ALA A 94 -17.01 12.87 7.00
CA ALA A 94 -18.36 13.19 7.45
C ALA A 94 -19.28 11.97 7.43
N GLY A 95 -19.18 11.14 6.39
CA GLY A 95 -19.96 9.90 6.28
C GLY A 95 -19.59 8.88 7.34
N ALA A 96 -18.30 8.75 7.70
CA ALA A 96 -17.88 7.82 8.75
C ALA A 96 -18.37 8.26 10.14
N VAL A 97 -18.29 9.56 10.46
CA VAL A 97 -18.82 10.10 11.72
C VAL A 97 -20.34 9.93 11.78
N ALA A 98 -21.06 10.24 10.69
CA ALA A 98 -22.51 10.08 10.62
C ALA A 98 -22.95 8.61 10.77
N LEU A 99 -22.30 7.69 10.05
CA LEU A 99 -22.60 6.26 10.14
C LEU A 99 -22.30 5.70 11.54
N GLN A 100 -21.16 6.07 12.12
CA GLN A 100 -20.80 5.68 13.48
C GLN A 100 -21.84 6.19 14.49
N ALA A 101 -22.26 7.45 14.38
CA ALA A 101 -23.24 8.06 15.28
C ALA A 101 -24.61 7.38 15.16
N ALA A 102 -25.08 7.11 13.94
CA ALA A 102 -26.33 6.40 13.70
C ALA A 102 -26.29 5.00 14.33
N LEU A 103 -25.21 4.23 14.10
CA LEU A 103 -25.04 2.91 14.70
C LEU A 103 -24.94 2.96 16.23
N PHE A 104 -24.24 3.93 16.78
CA PHE A 104 -24.19 4.14 18.24
C PHE A 104 -25.58 4.37 18.81
N VAL A 105 -26.36 5.29 18.24
CA VAL A 105 -27.72 5.60 18.71
C VAL A 105 -28.59 4.36 18.63
N THR A 106 -28.60 3.65 17.50
CA THR A 106 -29.41 2.44 17.32
C THR A 106 -29.04 1.36 18.34
N VAL A 107 -27.75 1.08 18.52
CA VAL A 107 -27.30 0.05 19.47
C VAL A 107 -27.60 0.47 20.91
N ALA A 108 -27.39 1.73 21.27
CA ALA A 108 -27.64 2.23 22.63
C ALA A 108 -29.11 2.22 23.03
N HIS A 109 -30.05 2.25 22.06
CA HIS A 109 -31.48 2.07 22.33
C HIS A 109 -31.86 0.59 22.55
N VAL A 110 -31.10 -0.34 21.99
CA VAL A 110 -31.37 -1.79 22.08
C VAL A 110 -30.63 -2.41 23.26
N VAL A 111 -29.40 -1.99 23.51
CA VAL A 111 -28.51 -2.50 24.54
C VAL A 111 -28.56 -1.55 25.72
N ASP A 112 -29.33 -1.87 26.74
CA ASP A 112 -29.43 -1.06 27.97
C ASP A 112 -28.39 -1.52 29.02
N ARG A 113 -27.11 -1.28 28.71
CA ARG A 113 -26.01 -1.68 29.60
C ARG A 113 -25.80 -0.62 30.67
N SER A 114 -25.79 -1.05 31.94
CA SER A 114 -25.44 -0.21 33.08
C SER A 114 -23.96 0.23 33.05
N ARG A 115 -23.71 1.43 33.60
CA ARG A 115 -22.36 1.98 33.75
C ARG A 115 -21.63 1.33 34.93
N PRO A 116 -20.30 1.41 34.99
CA PRO A 116 -19.53 0.88 36.13
C PRO A 116 -19.98 1.48 37.48
N GLU A 117 -19.96 0.66 38.53
CA GLU A 117 -20.31 1.05 39.91
C GLU A 117 -19.14 1.76 40.60
N VAL A 118 -18.76 2.93 40.09
CA VAL A 118 -17.74 3.81 40.69
C VAL A 118 -18.22 5.26 40.74
N VAL A 119 -17.61 6.08 41.59
CA VAL A 119 -17.86 7.53 41.59
C VAL A 119 -17.51 8.08 40.21
N ARG A 120 -18.49 8.68 39.52
CA ARG A 120 -18.33 9.24 38.17
C ARG A 120 -17.90 10.70 38.24
N LEU A 121 -16.99 11.09 37.37
CA LEU A 121 -16.52 12.48 37.28
C LEU A 121 -17.36 13.33 36.32
N ASP A 122 -18.22 12.71 35.51
CA ASP A 122 -19.20 13.37 34.65
C ASP A 122 -20.62 13.03 35.11
N GLY A 123 -21.58 13.91 34.82
CA GLY A 123 -22.99 13.67 35.10
C GLY A 123 -23.57 12.43 34.40
N ALA A 124 -24.70 11.94 34.91
CA ALA A 124 -25.42 10.83 34.30
C ALA A 124 -25.93 11.24 32.89
N LEU A 125 -25.37 10.61 31.86
CA LEU A 125 -25.89 10.74 30.49
C LEU A 125 -27.11 9.82 30.34
N PRO A 126 -28.18 10.25 29.65
CA PRO A 126 -29.43 9.49 29.49
C PRO A 126 -29.30 8.32 28.49
N THR A 127 -28.09 7.84 28.23
CA THR A 127 -27.80 6.80 27.23
C THR A 127 -27.07 5.63 27.87
N SER A 128 -27.24 4.45 27.28
CA SER A 128 -26.50 3.22 27.60
C SER A 128 -24.98 3.42 27.71
N SER A 129 -24.34 2.57 28.52
CA SER A 129 -22.88 2.48 28.57
C SER A 129 -22.28 1.89 27.29
N PHE A 130 -23.01 1.02 26.57
CA PHE A 130 -22.50 0.30 25.41
C PHE A 130 -23.16 0.77 24.08
N PRO A 131 -22.37 0.93 23.00
CA PRO A 131 -20.92 1.11 22.96
C PRO A 131 -20.55 2.55 23.35
N SER A 132 -19.28 2.83 23.61
CA SER A 132 -18.85 4.19 23.94
C SER A 132 -18.92 5.14 22.72
N GLY A 133 -19.93 6.02 22.71
CA GLY A 133 -20.14 7.00 21.64
C GLY A 133 -18.98 7.99 21.47
N HIS A 134 -18.36 8.45 22.57
CA HIS A 134 -17.22 9.39 22.53
C HIS A 134 -16.00 8.75 21.85
N VAL A 135 -15.68 7.50 22.22
CA VAL A 135 -14.54 6.76 21.65
C VAL A 135 -14.81 6.42 20.19
N GLY A 136 -16.04 6.01 19.85
CA GLY A 136 -16.43 5.78 18.45
C GLY A 136 -16.33 7.04 17.59
N ALA A 137 -16.86 8.16 18.07
CA ALA A 137 -16.82 9.44 17.38
C ALA A 137 -15.38 9.94 17.18
N ALA A 138 -14.55 9.86 18.23
CA ALA A 138 -13.11 10.17 18.15
C ALA A 138 -12.39 9.26 17.14
N THR A 139 -12.70 7.96 17.13
CA THR A 139 -12.09 7.01 16.20
C THR A 139 -12.48 7.31 14.76
N ALA A 140 -13.75 7.60 14.48
CA ALA A 140 -14.22 7.96 13.14
C ALA A 140 -13.59 9.27 12.64
N LEU A 141 -13.59 10.33 13.47
CA LEU A 141 -13.03 11.62 13.10
C LEU A 141 -11.50 11.59 12.99
N TYR A 142 -10.80 11.32 14.10
CA TYR A 142 -9.35 11.42 14.14
C TYR A 142 -8.68 10.25 13.40
N GLY A 143 -9.29 9.06 13.36
CA GLY A 143 -8.88 7.98 12.47
C GLY A 143 -8.96 8.41 10.99
N GLY A 144 -10.07 9.05 10.60
CA GLY A 144 -10.27 9.62 9.27
C GLY A 144 -9.25 10.71 8.93
N LEU A 145 -8.95 11.62 9.86
CA LEU A 145 -7.92 12.65 9.71
C LEU A 145 -6.52 12.05 9.52
N GLY A 146 -6.18 11.00 10.26
CA GLY A 146 -4.91 10.29 10.05
C GLY A 146 -4.84 9.62 8.67
N LEU A 147 -5.93 9.01 8.19
CA LEU A 147 -6.01 8.48 6.82
C LEU A 147 -5.87 9.58 5.75
N LEU A 148 -6.45 10.76 5.98
CA LEU A 148 -6.25 11.91 5.11
C LEU A 148 -4.80 12.41 5.14
N ALA A 149 -4.18 12.49 6.31
CA ALA A 149 -2.77 12.87 6.44
C ALA A 149 -1.87 11.90 5.65
N LEU A 150 -2.12 10.59 5.71
CA LEU A 150 -1.39 9.60 4.90
C LEU A 150 -1.52 9.83 3.39
N ARG A 151 -2.70 10.27 2.93
CA ARG A 151 -2.99 10.50 1.50
C ARG A 151 -2.48 11.84 1.00
N LEU A 152 -2.58 12.87 1.83
CA LEU A 152 -2.45 14.26 1.38
C LEU A 152 -1.10 14.88 1.73
N LEU A 153 -0.42 14.39 2.76
CA LEU A 153 0.83 14.94 3.25
C LEU A 153 2.02 14.08 2.83
N ARG A 154 3.19 14.71 2.72
CA ARG A 154 4.47 14.05 2.42
C ARG A 154 5.51 14.43 3.49
N GLY A 155 6.55 13.59 3.64
CA GLY A 155 7.65 13.84 4.58
C GLY A 155 7.30 13.65 6.05
N ARG A 156 8.12 14.20 6.96
CA ARG A 156 8.06 13.96 8.41
C ARG A 156 6.73 14.37 9.06
N TRP A 157 6.10 15.45 8.57
CA TRP A 157 4.83 15.94 9.09
C TRP A 157 3.68 14.96 8.89
N ARG A 158 3.73 14.12 7.85
CA ARG A 158 2.78 13.01 7.67
C ARG A 158 2.79 12.07 8.88
N VAL A 159 3.98 11.64 9.29
CA VAL A 159 4.14 10.68 10.40
C VAL A 159 3.70 11.31 11.72
N VAL A 160 4.13 12.54 11.98
CA VAL A 160 3.75 13.28 13.20
C VAL A 160 2.24 13.45 13.29
N LEU A 161 1.59 13.94 12.22
CA LEU A 161 0.15 14.18 12.25
C LEU A 161 -0.68 12.90 12.29
N CYS A 162 -0.22 11.80 11.66
CA CYS A 162 -0.86 10.49 11.83
C CYS A 162 -0.73 9.99 13.27
N GLY A 163 0.46 10.08 13.86
CA GLY A 163 0.71 9.69 15.25
C GLY A 163 -0.16 10.47 16.23
N LEU A 164 -0.24 11.80 16.06
CA LEU A 164 -1.10 12.66 16.87
C LEU A 164 -2.58 12.29 16.70
N ALA A 165 -3.06 12.17 15.46
CA ALA A 165 -4.45 11.86 15.20
C ALA A 165 -4.87 10.48 15.76
N TRP A 166 -4.02 9.45 15.61
CA TRP A 166 -4.34 8.10 16.10
C TRP A 166 -4.09 7.91 17.59
N ALA A 167 -3.32 8.79 18.25
CA ALA A 167 -3.22 8.83 19.70
C ALA A 167 -4.51 9.31 20.36
N VAL A 168 -5.26 10.24 19.73
CA VAL A 168 -6.46 10.84 20.34
C VAL A 168 -7.52 9.78 20.73
N PRO A 169 -7.94 8.84 19.88
CA PRO A 169 -8.91 7.81 20.29
C PRO A 169 -8.46 6.96 21.48
N VAL A 170 -7.16 6.67 21.58
CA VAL A 170 -6.57 5.89 22.69
C VAL A 170 -6.57 6.72 23.98
N LEU A 171 -6.23 8.00 23.89
CA LEU A 171 -6.24 8.92 25.04
C LEU A 171 -7.68 9.18 25.52
N VAL A 172 -8.64 9.32 24.61
CA VAL A 172 -10.07 9.43 24.91
C VAL A 172 -10.56 8.16 25.59
N ALA A 173 -10.22 6.98 25.06
CA ALA A 173 -10.52 5.68 25.67
C ALA A 173 -10.05 5.60 27.13
N GLY A 174 -8.78 5.93 27.39
CA GLY A 174 -8.22 5.97 28.74
C GLY A 174 -8.95 6.97 29.65
N SER A 175 -9.28 8.16 29.14
CA SER A 175 -10.06 9.16 29.88
C SER A 175 -11.45 8.64 30.26
N ARG A 176 -12.17 7.95 29.36
CA ARG A 176 -13.50 7.40 29.66
C ARG A 176 -13.49 6.31 30.73
N LEU A 177 -12.43 5.48 30.77
CA LEU A 177 -12.23 4.50 31.84
C LEU A 177 -11.87 5.20 33.16
N TYR A 178 -10.91 6.14 33.13
CA TYR A 178 -10.46 6.88 34.32
C TYR A 178 -11.61 7.66 35.00
N ARG A 179 -12.49 8.25 34.20
CA ARG A 179 -13.66 9.01 34.67
C ARG A 179 -14.83 8.14 35.13
N GLY A 180 -14.71 6.82 35.01
CA GLY A 180 -15.73 5.85 35.45
C GLY A 180 -16.95 5.80 34.55
N MET A 181 -16.83 6.24 33.28
CA MET A 181 -17.98 6.41 32.41
C MET A 181 -18.37 5.15 31.66
N HIS A 182 -17.43 4.23 31.44
CA HIS A 182 -17.61 3.07 30.57
C HIS A 182 -16.77 1.89 31.05
N HIS A 183 -17.21 0.67 30.72
CA HIS A 183 -16.43 -0.56 30.87
C HIS A 183 -15.37 -0.67 29.76
N PRO A 184 -14.29 -1.45 29.95
CA PRO A 184 -13.27 -1.70 28.91
C PRO A 184 -13.86 -2.16 27.57
N THR A 185 -14.85 -3.06 27.60
CA THR A 185 -15.54 -3.54 26.39
C THR A 185 -16.38 -2.47 25.70
N ASP A 186 -16.99 -1.53 26.43
CA ASP A 186 -17.74 -0.42 25.84
C ASP A 186 -16.82 0.46 24.98
N VAL A 187 -15.62 0.73 25.51
CA VAL A 187 -14.58 1.53 24.87
C VAL A 187 -14.03 0.81 23.65
N LEU A 188 -13.73 -0.48 23.76
CA LEU A 188 -13.30 -1.31 22.63
C LEU A 188 -14.36 -1.36 21.52
N ALA A 189 -15.63 -1.62 21.87
CA ALA A 189 -16.73 -1.65 20.92
C ALA A 189 -16.95 -0.28 20.26
N GLY A 190 -16.79 0.81 21.01
CA GLY A 190 -16.79 2.17 20.46
C GLY A 190 -15.72 2.36 19.40
N ALA A 191 -14.47 2.00 19.71
CA ALA A 191 -13.34 2.09 18.77
C ALA A 191 -13.58 1.23 17.51
N LEU A 192 -14.02 -0.01 17.67
CA LEU A 192 -14.34 -0.91 16.56
C LEU A 192 -15.48 -0.36 15.68
N ASN A 193 -16.52 0.23 16.29
CA ASN A 193 -17.61 0.88 15.55
C ASN A 193 -17.10 2.04 14.68
N GLY A 194 -16.25 2.91 15.23
CA GLY A 194 -15.66 4.02 14.47
C GLY A 194 -14.73 3.57 13.35
N ALA A 195 -13.89 2.56 13.61
CA ALA A 195 -12.98 2.00 12.61
C ALA A 195 -13.73 1.27 11.47
N ALA A 196 -14.78 0.50 11.82
CA ALA A 196 -15.62 -0.19 10.84
C ALA A 196 -16.43 0.81 10.00
N ALA A 197 -16.96 1.89 10.60
CA ALA A 197 -17.66 2.94 9.86
C ALA A 197 -16.74 3.61 8.82
N LEU A 198 -15.48 3.90 9.18
CA LEU A 198 -14.46 4.39 8.23
C LEU A 198 -14.22 3.40 7.09
N TRP A 199 -14.12 2.11 7.40
CA TRP A 199 -13.91 1.06 6.40
C TRP A 199 -15.09 0.92 5.44
N VAL A 200 -16.32 0.91 5.96
CA VAL A 200 -17.56 0.81 5.16
C VAL A 200 -17.67 1.99 4.20
N VAL A 201 -17.49 3.22 4.70
CA VAL A 201 -17.57 4.42 3.87
C VAL A 201 -16.44 4.44 2.84
N TRP A 202 -15.22 4.04 3.22
CA TRP A 202 -14.11 3.94 2.28
C TRP A 202 -14.39 2.94 1.14
N ARG A 203 -15.01 1.79 1.43
CA ARG A 203 -15.38 0.77 0.45
C ARG A 203 -16.55 1.19 -0.43
N ALA A 204 -17.48 1.98 0.10
CA ALA A 204 -18.63 2.50 -0.64
C ALA A 204 -18.26 3.62 -1.62
N LEU A 205 -17.13 4.31 -1.40
CA LEU A 205 -16.65 5.34 -2.32
C LEU A 205 -16.20 4.68 -3.65
N PRO A 206 -16.80 5.06 -4.80
CA PRO A 206 -16.48 4.46 -6.10
C PRO A 206 -14.99 4.63 -6.41
N ALA A 207 -14.31 3.68 -7.06
CA ALA A 207 -12.90 3.86 -7.45
C ALA A 207 -12.70 5.19 -8.20
N ARG A 208 -11.54 5.82 -8.06
CA ARG A 208 -11.25 7.07 -8.78
C ARG A 208 -11.20 6.73 -10.27
N GLU A 209 -12.29 6.95 -11.00
CA GLU A 209 -12.22 7.05 -12.46
C GLU A 209 -11.33 8.25 -12.75
N VAL A 210 -10.09 7.97 -13.14
CA VAL A 210 -9.25 8.96 -13.81
C VAL A 210 -9.85 9.10 -15.20
N ARG A 211 -10.86 9.96 -15.34
CA ARG A 211 -11.16 10.56 -16.65
C ARG A 211 -10.01 11.51 -16.95
N GLY A 212 -8.93 10.97 -17.48
CA GLY A 212 -7.97 11.77 -18.21
C GLY A 212 -8.67 12.35 -19.44
N PRO A 213 -8.24 13.50 -19.96
CA PRO A 213 -8.57 13.87 -21.33
C PRO A 213 -8.27 12.67 -22.23
N ALA A 214 -9.11 12.42 -23.23
CA ALA A 214 -8.87 11.36 -24.21
C ALA A 214 -7.49 11.62 -24.83
N ALA A 215 -6.47 10.91 -24.34
CA ALA A 215 -5.15 10.98 -24.92
C ALA A 215 -5.29 10.36 -26.30
N VAL A 216 -5.28 11.22 -27.31
CA VAL A 216 -5.04 10.83 -28.69
C VAL A 216 -3.73 10.05 -28.65
N LEU A 217 -3.82 8.73 -28.90
CA LEU A 217 -2.66 7.94 -29.23
C LEU A 217 -1.88 8.73 -30.28
N ALA A 218 -0.60 9.01 -30.00
CA ALA A 218 0.25 9.63 -31.02
C ALA A 218 0.03 8.87 -32.34
N PRO A 219 -0.31 9.56 -33.44
CA PRO A 219 -0.59 8.91 -34.70
C PRO A 219 0.68 8.18 -35.17
N GLY A 220 0.67 6.85 -35.08
CA GLY A 220 1.82 6.00 -35.38
C GLY A 220 1.82 4.57 -34.84
N GLY A 221 0.79 4.11 -34.13
CA GLY A 221 0.80 2.80 -33.44
C GLY A 221 -0.42 1.92 -33.61
N GLY A 222 -1.09 1.93 -34.77
CA GLY A 222 -2.32 1.16 -35.07
C GLY A 222 -2.14 -0.36 -35.17
N GLY A 223 -1.36 -0.98 -34.28
CA GLY A 223 -1.21 -2.43 -34.22
C GLY A 223 -2.12 -3.09 -33.18
N PRO A 224 -2.40 -4.40 -33.32
CA PRO A 224 -3.24 -5.15 -32.40
C PRO A 224 -2.69 -5.11 -30.96
N VAL A 225 -3.60 -5.11 -29.99
CA VAL A 225 -3.28 -5.25 -28.57
C VAL A 225 -3.27 -6.74 -28.20
N ALA A 226 -2.29 -7.16 -27.41
CA ALA A 226 -2.25 -8.50 -26.84
C ALA A 226 -2.32 -8.44 -25.31
N LEU A 227 -3.12 -9.33 -24.71
CA LEU A 227 -3.13 -9.60 -23.28
C LEU A 227 -2.32 -10.88 -23.05
N VAL A 228 -1.14 -10.75 -22.46
CA VAL A 228 -0.37 -11.90 -21.97
C VAL A 228 -0.74 -12.09 -20.51
N TYR A 229 -1.38 -13.21 -20.17
CA TYR A 229 -1.94 -13.39 -18.83
C TYR A 229 -1.46 -14.67 -18.16
N ASN A 230 -1.29 -14.61 -16.84
CA ASN A 230 -1.01 -15.79 -16.03
C ASN A 230 -2.33 -16.46 -15.62
N PRO A 231 -2.65 -17.66 -16.13
CA PRO A 231 -3.94 -18.33 -15.90
C PRO A 231 -4.15 -18.75 -14.44
N VAL A 232 -3.10 -18.76 -13.61
CA VAL A 232 -3.21 -19.09 -12.18
C VAL A 232 -3.84 -17.95 -11.37
N VAL A 233 -3.64 -16.69 -11.79
CA VAL A 233 -4.10 -15.50 -11.06
C VAL A 233 -5.13 -14.68 -11.82
N VAL A 234 -5.34 -14.97 -13.11
CA VAL A 234 -6.34 -14.32 -13.96
C VAL A 234 -7.38 -15.35 -14.37
N ASP A 235 -8.56 -15.29 -13.75
CA ASP A 235 -9.70 -16.10 -14.15
C ASP A 235 -10.39 -15.56 -15.42
N ALA A 236 -11.31 -16.35 -15.98
CA ALA A 236 -12.04 -15.99 -17.19
C ALA A 236 -12.86 -14.70 -17.03
N ALA A 237 -13.44 -14.46 -15.84
CA ALA A 237 -14.25 -13.27 -15.58
C ALA A 237 -13.40 -11.99 -15.57
N LEU A 238 -12.21 -12.04 -14.97
CA LEU A 238 -11.25 -10.95 -14.98
C LEU A 238 -10.69 -10.73 -16.40
N LEU A 239 -10.35 -11.80 -17.11
CA LEU A 239 -9.85 -11.70 -18.49
C LEU A 239 -10.89 -11.01 -19.40
N GLU A 240 -12.16 -11.39 -19.33
CA GLU A 240 -13.24 -10.73 -20.09
C GLU A 240 -13.40 -9.25 -19.71
N ARG A 241 -13.29 -8.90 -18.41
CA ARG A 241 -13.30 -7.50 -17.99
C ARG A 241 -12.12 -6.70 -18.55
N LEU A 242 -10.92 -7.29 -18.63
CA LEU A 242 -9.74 -6.66 -19.22
C LEU A 242 -9.91 -6.49 -20.74
N CYS A 243 -10.46 -7.50 -21.43
CA CYS A 243 -10.84 -7.39 -22.85
C CYS A 243 -11.84 -6.25 -23.09
N ALA A 244 -12.86 -6.13 -22.23
CA ALA A 244 -13.86 -5.08 -22.32
C ALA A 244 -13.25 -3.68 -22.16
N VAL A 245 -12.22 -3.53 -21.31
CA VAL A 245 -11.47 -2.26 -21.20
C VAL A 245 -10.79 -1.92 -22.53
N VAL A 246 -10.05 -2.85 -23.13
CA VAL A 246 -9.37 -2.62 -24.42
C VAL A 246 -10.37 -2.24 -25.51
N VAL A 247 -11.47 -2.98 -25.63
CA VAL A 247 -12.54 -2.70 -26.59
C VAL A 247 -13.19 -1.34 -26.32
N GLY A 248 -13.46 -1.02 -25.06
CA GLY A 248 -14.03 0.27 -24.64
C GLY A 248 -13.13 1.48 -24.97
N HIS A 249 -11.83 1.26 -25.12
CA HIS A 249 -10.86 2.26 -25.59
C HIS A 249 -10.70 2.31 -27.13
N GLY A 250 -11.53 1.56 -27.88
CA GLY A 250 -11.51 1.57 -29.35
C GLY A 250 -10.33 0.80 -29.97
N LEU A 251 -9.62 -0.02 -29.20
CA LEU A 251 -8.41 -0.74 -29.64
C LEU A 251 -8.71 -2.13 -30.26
N GLY A 252 -9.97 -2.41 -30.57
CA GLY A 252 -10.42 -3.71 -31.05
C GLY A 252 -10.37 -4.81 -29.99
N ARG A 253 -10.79 -6.03 -30.36
CA ARG A 253 -10.71 -7.18 -29.45
C ARG A 253 -9.25 -7.63 -29.34
N PRO A 254 -8.65 -7.66 -28.13
CA PRO A 254 -7.27 -8.05 -27.99
C PRO A 254 -7.07 -9.56 -28.17
N ARG A 255 -5.87 -9.94 -28.59
CA ARG A 255 -5.43 -11.34 -28.57
C ARG A 255 -5.08 -11.74 -27.14
N CYS A 256 -5.77 -12.72 -26.58
CA CYS A 256 -5.47 -13.22 -25.25
C CYS A 256 -4.56 -14.45 -25.35
N LEU A 257 -3.36 -14.34 -24.78
CA LEU A 257 -2.33 -15.37 -24.85
C LEU A 257 -2.00 -15.82 -23.42
N PRO A 258 -2.31 -17.08 -23.05
CA PRO A 258 -1.93 -17.60 -21.75
C PRO A 258 -0.41 -17.75 -21.68
N GLY A 259 0.17 -17.31 -20.57
CA GLY A 259 1.54 -17.65 -20.20
C GLY A 259 1.63 -19.03 -19.57
N GLU A 260 2.76 -19.69 -19.79
CA GLU A 260 3.05 -20.98 -19.18
C GLU A 260 3.78 -20.76 -17.83
N ALA A 261 3.76 -21.78 -16.97
CA ALA A 261 4.33 -21.64 -15.63
C ALA A 261 5.86 -21.60 -15.67
N GLU A 262 6.46 -22.27 -16.64
CA GLU A 262 7.89 -22.47 -16.83
C GLU A 262 8.59 -21.18 -17.29
N ASP A 263 7.95 -20.39 -18.14
CA ASP A 263 8.52 -19.20 -18.76
C ASP A 263 7.87 -17.88 -18.31
N SER A 264 6.89 -17.97 -17.42
CA SER A 264 6.09 -16.84 -16.91
C SER A 264 5.41 -15.99 -17.98
N GLY A 265 5.23 -16.52 -19.21
CA GLY A 265 4.60 -15.82 -20.33
C GLY A 265 5.55 -15.15 -21.32
N ARG A 266 6.86 -15.44 -21.28
CA ARG A 266 7.83 -14.92 -22.25
C ARG A 266 7.48 -15.32 -23.68
N ALA A 267 7.27 -16.61 -23.95
CA ALA A 267 6.92 -17.11 -25.28
C ALA A 267 5.56 -16.58 -25.74
N ALA A 268 4.63 -16.32 -24.81
CA ALA A 268 3.37 -15.65 -25.12
C ALA A 268 3.58 -14.19 -25.57
N ALA A 269 4.48 -13.45 -24.92
CA ALA A 269 4.86 -12.10 -25.35
C ALA A 269 5.59 -12.11 -26.71
N GLU A 270 6.50 -13.05 -26.94
CA GLU A 270 7.18 -13.21 -28.23
C GLU A 270 6.18 -13.53 -29.36
N ARG A 271 5.20 -14.43 -29.12
CA ARG A 271 4.10 -14.71 -30.05
C ARG A 271 3.20 -13.48 -30.30
N ALA A 272 2.99 -12.64 -29.29
CA ALA A 272 2.26 -11.38 -29.46
C ALA A 272 3.00 -10.45 -30.43
N LEU A 273 4.31 -10.29 -30.22
CA LEU A 273 5.17 -9.43 -31.04
C LEU A 273 5.30 -9.95 -32.48
N ALA A 274 5.53 -11.25 -32.66
CA ALA A 274 5.53 -11.90 -33.98
C ALA A 274 4.16 -11.74 -34.69
N GLY A 275 3.09 -11.64 -33.89
CA GLY A 275 1.74 -11.32 -34.33
C GLY A 275 1.47 -9.85 -34.66
N GLY A 276 2.49 -8.99 -34.65
CA GLY A 276 2.40 -7.57 -34.96
C GLY A 276 1.91 -6.69 -33.80
N ALA A 277 1.83 -7.22 -32.57
CA ALA A 277 1.34 -6.45 -31.44
C ALA A 277 2.24 -5.23 -31.17
N ARG A 278 1.62 -4.05 -31.05
CA ARG A 278 2.31 -2.79 -30.68
C ARG A 278 2.12 -2.42 -29.22
N LEU A 279 1.20 -3.10 -28.55
CA LEU A 279 0.93 -2.98 -27.12
C LEU A 279 0.72 -4.37 -26.54
N VAL A 280 1.51 -4.72 -25.53
CA VAL A 280 1.36 -5.95 -24.74
C VAL A 280 0.95 -5.60 -23.32
N ALA A 281 -0.22 -6.04 -22.90
CA ALA A 281 -0.69 -5.93 -21.53
C ALA A 281 -0.29 -7.18 -20.74
N ALA A 282 0.70 -7.03 -19.85
CA ALA A 282 1.18 -8.11 -18.97
C ALA A 282 0.27 -8.22 -17.74
N CYS A 283 -0.59 -9.23 -17.74
CA CYS A 283 -1.62 -9.49 -16.73
C CYS A 283 -1.17 -10.60 -15.78
N GLY A 284 -0.45 -10.22 -14.72
CA GLY A 284 0.15 -11.18 -13.80
C GLY A 284 0.84 -10.52 -12.61
N GLY A 285 1.72 -11.28 -11.96
CA GLY A 285 2.64 -10.74 -10.96
C GLY A 285 3.95 -10.27 -11.58
N ASP A 286 4.93 -9.98 -10.71
CA ASP A 286 6.24 -9.42 -11.13
C ASP A 286 6.95 -10.32 -12.16
N GLY A 287 7.00 -11.64 -11.98
CA GLY A 287 7.59 -12.56 -12.96
C GLY A 287 6.95 -12.49 -14.37
N THR A 288 5.63 -12.36 -14.47
CA THR A 288 4.95 -12.19 -15.77
C THR A 288 5.29 -10.84 -16.42
N VAL A 289 5.40 -9.80 -15.59
CA VAL A 289 5.78 -8.46 -16.04
C VAL A 289 7.23 -8.46 -16.53
N THR A 290 8.14 -9.09 -15.81
CA THR A 290 9.56 -9.23 -16.18
C THR A 290 9.74 -10.05 -17.44
N ALA A 291 9.03 -11.17 -17.58
CA ALA A 291 9.07 -12.00 -18.79
C ALA A 291 8.61 -11.22 -20.03
N CYS A 292 7.52 -10.44 -19.90
CA CYS A 292 7.07 -9.56 -20.98
C CYS A 292 8.06 -8.43 -21.24
N ALA A 293 8.61 -7.81 -20.19
CA ALA A 293 9.60 -6.74 -20.30
C ALA A 293 10.86 -7.20 -21.04
N ASP A 294 11.36 -8.39 -20.75
CA ASP A 294 12.51 -8.98 -21.42
C ASP A 294 12.24 -9.21 -22.91
N ALA A 295 11.07 -9.77 -23.25
CA ALA A 295 10.66 -9.98 -24.65
C ALA A 295 10.49 -8.66 -25.43
N LEU A 296 10.06 -7.60 -24.76
CA LEU A 296 9.84 -6.27 -25.37
C LEU A 296 11.09 -5.39 -25.38
N ALA A 297 12.15 -5.77 -24.66
CA ALA A 297 13.33 -4.95 -24.46
C ALA A 297 14.04 -4.60 -25.78
N GLY A 298 14.33 -3.31 -25.98
CA GLY A 298 14.94 -2.79 -27.22
C GLY A 298 13.98 -2.70 -28.41
N GLY A 299 12.74 -3.16 -28.26
CA GLY A 299 11.71 -3.06 -29.28
C GLY A 299 10.97 -1.72 -29.30
N GLY A 300 10.02 -1.61 -30.25
CA GLY A 300 9.11 -0.46 -30.37
C GLY A 300 7.72 -0.69 -29.76
N ALA A 301 7.41 -1.90 -29.29
CA ALA A 301 6.14 -2.20 -28.65
C ALA A 301 6.12 -1.65 -27.22
N ALA A 302 4.96 -1.16 -26.79
CA ALA A 302 4.76 -0.68 -25.43
C ALA A 302 4.28 -1.83 -24.51
N LEU A 303 4.74 -1.81 -23.26
CA LEU A 303 4.24 -2.65 -22.18
C LEU A 303 3.17 -1.89 -21.38
N ALA A 304 2.00 -2.50 -21.17
CA ALA A 304 1.05 -2.08 -20.14
C ALA A 304 1.09 -3.07 -18.98
N VAL A 305 1.36 -2.59 -17.77
CA VAL A 305 1.45 -3.44 -16.58
C VAL A 305 0.06 -3.57 -15.95
N VAL A 306 -0.43 -4.80 -15.80
CA VAL A 306 -1.72 -5.11 -15.19
C VAL A 306 -1.49 -5.94 -13.91
N PRO A 307 -1.61 -5.33 -12.71
CA PRO A 307 -1.16 -5.90 -11.45
C PRO A 307 -2.12 -6.97 -10.91
N CYS A 308 -1.92 -8.22 -11.31
CA CYS A 308 -2.71 -9.37 -10.84
C CYS A 308 -1.97 -10.22 -9.79
N GLY A 309 -0.73 -9.87 -9.45
CA GLY A 309 0.08 -10.57 -8.45
C GLY A 309 -0.03 -10.00 -7.03
N THR A 310 0.82 -10.50 -6.13
CA THR A 310 0.90 -10.00 -4.75
C THR A 310 1.82 -8.76 -4.66
N GLY A 311 3.03 -8.85 -5.22
CA GLY A 311 4.08 -7.81 -5.20
C GLY A 311 3.71 -6.56 -6.01
N ASN A 312 3.66 -6.75 -7.33
CA ASN A 312 3.35 -5.74 -8.34
C ASN A 312 4.24 -4.50 -8.17
N LEU A 313 5.54 -4.73 -7.95
CA LEU A 313 6.53 -3.71 -7.63
C LEU A 313 6.67 -2.71 -8.77
N LEU A 314 6.75 -3.16 -10.02
CA LEU A 314 6.85 -2.26 -11.17
C LEU A 314 5.60 -1.38 -11.28
N ALA A 315 4.40 -1.98 -11.21
CA ALA A 315 3.14 -1.25 -11.28
C ALA A 315 3.06 -0.15 -10.21
N ARG A 316 3.45 -0.48 -8.97
CA ARG A 316 3.47 0.44 -7.84
C ARG A 316 4.43 1.60 -8.03
N ASN A 317 5.65 1.32 -8.49
CA ASN A 317 6.66 2.36 -8.73
C ASN A 317 6.29 3.28 -9.90
N LEU A 318 5.54 2.77 -10.87
CA LEU A 318 4.96 3.56 -11.97
C LEU A 318 3.67 4.31 -11.59
N GLY A 319 3.18 4.16 -10.36
CA GLY A 319 1.98 4.84 -9.88
C GLY A 319 0.66 4.29 -10.41
N LEU A 320 0.66 3.04 -10.93
CA LEU A 320 -0.55 2.39 -11.40
C LEU A 320 -1.48 2.01 -10.22
N PRO A 321 -2.82 2.11 -10.39
CA PRO A 321 -3.79 1.55 -9.46
C PRO A 321 -3.52 0.08 -9.15
N SER A 322 -3.90 -0.38 -7.95
CA SER A 322 -3.77 -1.79 -7.56
C SER A 322 -4.90 -2.69 -8.12
N ASP A 323 -6.00 -2.11 -8.58
CA ASP A 323 -7.08 -2.86 -9.23
C ASP A 323 -6.69 -3.11 -10.71
N PRO A 324 -6.69 -4.36 -11.20
CA PRO A 324 -6.24 -4.70 -12.55
C PRO A 324 -6.95 -3.93 -13.67
N VAL A 325 -8.28 -3.79 -13.56
CA VAL A 325 -9.12 -3.13 -14.58
C VAL A 325 -8.84 -1.64 -14.59
N ALA A 326 -8.78 -1.00 -13.42
CA ALA A 326 -8.41 0.40 -13.29
C ALA A 326 -6.96 0.67 -13.74
N ALA A 327 -6.03 -0.25 -13.49
CA ALA A 327 -4.65 -0.14 -13.91
C ALA A 327 -4.51 -0.17 -15.43
N LEU A 328 -5.17 -1.12 -16.10
CA LEU A 328 -5.19 -1.20 -17.55
C LEU A 328 -5.81 0.07 -18.15
N ALA A 329 -6.97 0.51 -17.66
CA ALA A 329 -7.60 1.74 -18.12
C ALA A 329 -6.69 2.97 -17.92
N ALA A 330 -6.02 3.09 -16.76
CA ALA A 330 -5.09 4.18 -16.49
C ALA A 330 -3.87 4.16 -17.43
N ALA A 331 -3.32 2.98 -17.73
CA ALA A 331 -2.22 2.82 -18.67
C ALA A 331 -2.63 3.19 -20.12
N LEU A 332 -3.85 2.81 -20.53
CA LEU A 332 -4.39 3.12 -21.85
C LEU A 332 -4.73 4.62 -22.01
N CYS A 333 -5.22 5.29 -20.97
CA CYS A 333 -5.51 6.72 -20.98
C CYS A 333 -4.26 7.61 -20.81
N GLY A 334 -3.20 7.07 -20.21
CA GLY A 334 -2.02 7.85 -19.86
C GLY A 334 -0.98 7.94 -20.98
N GLY A 335 0.23 8.33 -20.59
CA GLY A 335 1.35 8.52 -21.50
C GLY A 335 2.20 7.25 -21.70
N SER A 336 3.26 7.41 -22.48
CA SER A 336 4.33 6.43 -22.60
C SER A 336 5.63 6.99 -22.03
N ARG A 337 6.40 6.15 -21.35
CA ARG A 337 7.72 6.50 -20.81
C ARG A 337 8.70 5.39 -21.16
N ARG A 338 9.92 5.74 -21.57
CA ARG A 338 11.01 4.77 -21.64
C ARG A 338 11.59 4.58 -20.24
N ILE A 339 11.71 3.34 -19.80
CA ILE A 339 12.37 2.98 -18.57
C ILE A 339 13.55 2.08 -18.86
N ASP A 340 14.49 2.08 -17.92
CA ASP A 340 15.68 1.27 -17.94
C ASP A 340 15.33 -0.17 -17.54
N LEU A 341 16.13 -1.11 -18.00
CA LEU A 341 16.11 -2.50 -17.54
C LEU A 341 17.49 -2.88 -17.03
N MET A 342 17.54 -3.74 -16.02
CA MET A 342 18.79 -4.33 -15.54
C MET A 342 19.08 -5.59 -16.35
N ARG A 343 20.33 -5.77 -16.76
CA ARG A 343 20.85 -7.02 -17.33
C ARG A 343 21.65 -7.72 -16.24
N ALA A 344 21.17 -8.86 -15.77
CA ALA A 344 21.80 -9.68 -14.74
C ALA A 344 22.64 -10.81 -15.36
N GLU A 345 23.85 -11.01 -14.84
CA GLU A 345 24.78 -12.09 -15.22
C GLU A 345 25.69 -12.50 -14.05
N GLY A 346 26.37 -13.64 -14.15
CA GLY A 346 27.37 -14.09 -13.17
C GLY A 346 27.35 -15.60 -12.93
N ASP A 347 28.53 -16.22 -12.77
CA ASP A 347 28.71 -17.67 -12.57
C ASP A 347 28.00 -18.56 -13.61
N GLY A 348 28.03 -18.17 -14.88
CA GLY A 348 27.35 -18.92 -15.95
C GLY A 348 25.82 -18.81 -15.92
N LEU A 349 25.26 -17.92 -15.10
CA LEU A 349 23.84 -17.56 -15.15
C LEU A 349 23.48 -17.10 -16.58
N PRO A 350 22.47 -17.69 -17.23
CA PRO A 350 21.95 -17.17 -18.49
C PRO A 350 21.57 -15.71 -18.32
N VAL A 351 21.94 -14.86 -19.27
CA VAL A 351 21.64 -13.44 -19.22
C VAL A 351 20.14 -13.24 -19.12
N ARG A 352 19.68 -12.51 -18.10
CA ARG A 352 18.25 -12.18 -17.91
C ARG A 352 18.05 -10.69 -17.69
N ALA A 353 16.91 -10.18 -18.14
CA ALA A 353 16.47 -8.86 -17.75
C ALA A 353 15.79 -8.89 -16.37
N ALA A 354 15.96 -7.82 -15.61
CA ALA A 354 15.19 -7.52 -14.42
C ALA A 354 14.68 -6.07 -14.49
N ALA A 355 13.41 -5.86 -14.17
CA ALA A 355 12.73 -4.57 -14.28
C ALA A 355 12.68 -3.80 -12.96
N THR A 356 12.78 -4.51 -11.82
CA THR A 356 12.57 -3.93 -10.49
C THR A 356 13.79 -4.03 -9.59
N MET A 357 14.12 -5.21 -9.08
CA MET A 357 15.18 -5.43 -8.10
C MET A 357 15.87 -6.77 -8.36
N ALA A 358 17.14 -6.87 -7.97
CA ALA A 358 17.91 -8.10 -7.97
C ALA A 358 18.83 -8.09 -6.75
N GLY A 359 19.09 -9.27 -6.20
CA GLY A 359 19.65 -9.36 -4.86
C GLY A 359 20.53 -10.58 -4.63
N MET A 360 21.39 -10.47 -3.63
CA MET A 360 22.23 -11.55 -3.11
C MET A 360 22.15 -11.59 -1.58
N GLY A 361 22.04 -12.80 -1.03
CA GLY A 361 22.02 -13.02 0.42
C GLY A 361 20.60 -13.14 0.99
N LEU A 362 20.34 -12.47 2.13
CA LEU A 362 19.11 -12.63 2.91
C LEU A 362 17.81 -12.56 2.08
N ASP A 363 17.67 -11.55 1.23
CA ASP A 363 16.45 -11.36 0.43
C ASP A 363 16.22 -12.53 -0.55
N ALA A 364 17.30 -13.04 -1.15
CA ALA A 364 17.26 -14.21 -2.01
C ALA A 364 17.03 -15.52 -1.22
N ALA A 365 17.58 -15.65 -0.01
CA ALA A 365 17.34 -16.79 0.88
C ALA A 365 15.87 -16.85 1.32
N VAL A 366 15.28 -15.70 1.66
CA VAL A 366 13.86 -15.56 1.95
C VAL A 366 13.02 -15.92 0.72
N MET A 367 13.44 -15.52 -0.48
CA MET A 367 12.75 -15.89 -1.73
C MET A 367 12.86 -17.38 -2.08
N ALA A 368 13.98 -18.02 -1.77
CA ALA A 368 14.18 -19.46 -1.95
C ALA A 368 13.37 -20.29 -0.92
N ASP A 369 13.33 -19.88 0.35
CA ASP A 369 12.67 -20.61 1.44
C ASP A 369 11.15 -20.38 1.51
N THR A 370 10.66 -19.22 1.03
CA THR A 370 9.22 -18.94 0.97
C THR A 370 8.58 -19.73 -0.18
N GLY A 371 8.24 -21.00 0.09
CA GLY A 371 7.62 -21.89 -0.88
C GLY A 371 6.38 -21.30 -1.57
N ARG A 372 6.19 -21.63 -2.85
CA ARG A 372 5.05 -21.18 -3.70
C ARG A 372 3.68 -21.33 -3.01
N ALA A 373 3.52 -22.35 -2.16
CA ALA A 373 2.28 -22.59 -1.41
C ALA A 373 2.00 -21.56 -0.29
N LEU A 374 3.04 -21.06 0.40
CA LEU A 374 2.92 -20.04 1.46
C LEU A 374 2.65 -18.66 0.86
N LYS A 375 3.32 -18.33 -0.27
CA LYS A 375 3.07 -17.11 -1.06
C LYS A 375 1.59 -17.00 -1.49
N ARG A 376 0.94 -18.11 -1.87
CA ARG A 376 -0.48 -18.14 -2.26
C ARG A 376 -1.48 -17.97 -1.11
N ARG A 377 -1.17 -18.45 0.10
CA ARG A 377 -2.12 -18.47 1.23
C ARG A 377 -2.11 -17.22 2.09
N LEU A 378 -0.94 -16.62 2.30
CA LEU A 378 -0.80 -15.49 3.21
C LEU A 378 -0.55 -14.17 2.47
N GLY A 379 0.00 -14.20 1.25
CA GLY A 379 0.36 -12.97 0.52
C GLY A 379 1.57 -12.26 1.16
N TRP A 380 1.52 -10.92 1.24
CA TRP A 380 2.63 -10.08 1.74
C TRP A 380 3.14 -10.38 3.18
N PRO A 381 2.35 -10.86 4.16
CA PRO A 381 2.84 -11.26 5.47
C PRO A 381 3.74 -12.51 5.43
N ALA A 382 3.66 -13.35 4.38
CA ALA A 382 4.59 -14.47 4.20
C ALA A 382 6.02 -13.97 3.98
N TYR A 383 6.17 -12.86 3.23
CA TYR A 383 7.46 -12.19 3.03
C TYR A 383 8.02 -11.69 4.36
N LEU A 384 7.20 -11.02 5.19
CA LEU A 384 7.64 -10.57 6.51
C LEU A 384 8.05 -11.71 7.45
N LEU A 385 7.30 -12.82 7.45
CA LEU A 385 7.62 -13.98 8.29
C LEU A 385 8.90 -14.66 7.83
N GLY A 386 9.12 -14.74 6.51
CA GLY A 386 10.38 -15.22 5.92
C GLY A 386 11.55 -14.33 6.31
N VAL A 387 11.43 -13.00 6.14
CA VAL A 387 12.44 -12.04 6.59
C VAL A 387 12.74 -12.23 8.09
N ALA A 388 11.71 -12.35 8.94
CA ALA A 388 11.85 -12.53 10.38
C ALA A 388 12.67 -13.77 10.78
N ARG A 389 12.48 -14.90 10.07
CA ARG A 389 13.21 -16.15 10.33
C ARG A 389 14.71 -16.04 10.03
N HIS A 390 15.07 -15.23 9.06
CA HIS A 390 16.45 -15.07 8.63
C HIS A 390 17.15 -13.82 9.22
N LEU A 391 16.48 -13.03 10.07
CA LEU A 391 17.10 -11.86 10.74
C LEU A 391 18.33 -12.22 11.60
N GLY A 392 18.44 -13.50 12.02
CA GLY A 392 19.55 -14.04 12.80
C GLY A 392 20.72 -14.59 11.98
N ASP A 393 20.60 -14.69 10.65
CA ASP A 393 21.62 -15.32 9.80
C ASP A 393 22.90 -14.48 9.75
N ARG A 394 24.07 -15.13 9.84
CA ARG A 394 25.39 -14.46 9.90
C ARG A 394 25.66 -13.57 8.68
N ARG A 395 26.29 -12.40 8.91
CA ARG A 395 26.80 -11.53 7.85
C ARG A 395 27.82 -12.30 7.00
N PHE A 396 27.96 -11.89 5.75
CA PHE A 396 28.95 -12.42 4.85
C PHE A 396 29.76 -11.33 4.16
N PRO A 397 31.03 -11.62 3.81
CA PRO A 397 31.84 -10.71 3.02
C PRO A 397 31.32 -10.63 1.58
N VAL A 398 31.17 -9.41 1.09
CA VAL A 398 30.90 -9.08 -0.31
C VAL A 398 31.88 -8.01 -0.77
N ALA A 399 32.48 -8.21 -1.94
CA ALA A 399 33.19 -7.18 -2.67
C ALA A 399 32.20 -6.51 -3.63
N VAL A 400 32.16 -5.17 -3.62
CA VAL A 400 31.28 -4.37 -4.46
C VAL A 400 32.13 -3.52 -5.38
N ALA A 401 32.01 -3.74 -6.69
CA ALA A 401 32.60 -2.89 -7.71
C ALA A 401 31.50 -2.11 -8.42
N VAL A 402 31.71 -0.80 -8.61
CA VAL A 402 30.77 0.09 -9.28
C VAL A 402 31.49 0.79 -10.42
N ASP A 403 30.96 0.68 -11.64
CA ASP A 403 31.50 1.31 -12.84
C ASP A 403 32.99 1.04 -13.09
N GLY A 404 33.47 -0.16 -12.72
CA GLY A 404 34.87 -0.57 -12.88
C GLY A 404 35.83 0.01 -11.84
N ALA A 405 35.35 0.76 -10.85
CA ALA A 405 36.16 1.23 -9.73
C ALA A 405 36.67 0.06 -8.87
N PRO A 406 37.80 0.25 -8.14
CA PRO A 406 38.34 -0.77 -7.25
C PRO A 406 37.29 -1.30 -6.26
N PRO A 407 37.17 -2.64 -6.07
CA PRO A 407 36.12 -3.20 -5.23
C PRO A 407 36.23 -2.78 -3.76
N VAL A 408 35.13 -2.32 -3.18
CA VAL A 408 35.02 -2.08 -1.73
C VAL A 408 34.51 -3.33 -1.04
N HIS A 409 35.21 -3.75 0.02
CA HIS A 409 34.86 -4.96 0.77
C HIS A 409 33.97 -4.61 1.96
N ARG A 410 32.86 -5.33 2.12
CA ARG A 410 31.86 -5.11 3.17
C ARG A 410 31.36 -6.42 3.77
N GLN A 411 30.95 -6.37 5.03
CA GLN A 411 30.23 -7.45 5.70
C GLN A 411 28.73 -7.11 5.71
N VAL A 412 27.92 -7.92 5.04
CA VAL A 412 26.50 -7.62 4.77
C VAL A 412 25.59 -8.79 5.14
N ARG A 413 24.32 -8.51 5.39
CA ARG A 413 23.23 -9.51 5.44
C ARG A 413 22.63 -9.75 4.07
N MET A 414 22.49 -8.68 3.30
CA MET A 414 22.05 -8.71 1.91
C MET A 414 22.56 -7.51 1.15
N ALA A 415 22.66 -7.69 -0.16
CA ALA A 415 22.88 -6.65 -1.14
C ALA A 415 21.68 -6.67 -2.10
N VAL A 416 21.02 -5.52 -2.28
CA VAL A 416 19.88 -5.38 -3.19
C VAL A 416 20.16 -4.23 -4.13
N VAL A 417 20.15 -4.52 -5.43
CA VAL A 417 20.26 -3.55 -6.50
C VAL A 417 18.86 -3.36 -7.08
N GLY A 418 18.46 -2.12 -7.34
CA GLY A 418 17.15 -1.82 -7.90
C GLY A 418 17.19 -0.73 -8.96
N ASN A 419 16.33 -0.91 -9.95
CA ASN A 419 15.90 0.10 -10.91
C ASN A 419 14.74 0.95 -10.36
N VAL A 420 14.03 0.41 -9.37
CA VAL A 420 12.92 1.09 -8.69
C VAL A 420 13.10 1.03 -7.18
N GLY A 421 12.49 1.98 -6.48
CA GLY A 421 12.82 2.22 -5.06
C GLY A 421 11.79 1.78 -4.02
N ALA A 422 10.53 1.63 -4.40
CA ALA A 422 9.45 1.33 -3.48
C ALA A 422 9.14 -0.17 -3.41
N LEU A 423 9.00 -0.67 -2.19
CA LEU A 423 8.52 -2.00 -1.87
C LEU A 423 7.00 -2.00 -1.57
N GLN A 424 6.45 -3.18 -1.28
CA GLN A 424 5.12 -3.31 -0.72
C GLN A 424 4.99 -2.54 0.62
N GLY A 425 3.76 -2.12 0.95
CA GLY A 425 3.50 -1.38 2.20
C GLY A 425 3.94 0.09 2.19
N GLY A 426 4.46 0.61 1.06
CA GLY A 426 4.86 2.01 0.93
C GLY A 426 6.26 2.32 1.50
N VAL A 427 7.02 1.27 1.84
CA VAL A 427 8.43 1.36 2.23
C VAL A 427 9.26 1.74 1.02
N ARG A 428 10.19 2.69 1.17
CA ARG A 428 11.19 3.03 0.14
C ARG A 428 12.53 2.46 0.56
N LEU A 429 12.95 1.39 -0.10
CA LEU A 429 14.24 0.75 0.14
C LEU A 429 15.37 1.55 -0.52
N LEU A 430 15.15 2.00 -1.76
CA LEU A 430 16.08 2.83 -2.52
C LEU A 430 15.40 4.18 -2.78
N PRO A 431 15.56 5.18 -1.91
CA PRO A 431 14.77 6.40 -1.97
C PRO A 431 15.05 7.27 -3.21
N GLU A 432 16.25 7.13 -3.80
CA GLU A 432 16.73 7.88 -4.97
C GLU A 432 16.52 7.17 -6.29
N ALA A 433 16.18 5.87 -6.28
CA ALA A 433 15.98 5.09 -7.49
C ALA A 433 14.89 5.68 -8.38
N ALA A 434 15.26 6.02 -9.61
CA ALA A 434 14.36 6.42 -10.67
C ALA A 434 14.53 5.49 -11.88
N PRO A 435 13.43 5.00 -12.46
CA PRO A 435 13.50 3.95 -13.47
C PRO A 435 13.97 4.42 -14.87
N ASP A 436 14.46 5.64 -15.03
CA ASP A 436 14.75 6.26 -16.33
C ASP A 436 15.92 7.25 -16.29
N ASP A 437 16.78 7.14 -15.29
CA ASP A 437 17.92 8.02 -15.09
C ASP A 437 19.25 7.43 -15.60
N GLY A 438 19.20 6.19 -16.13
CA GLY A 438 20.35 5.47 -16.63
C GLY A 438 21.29 4.97 -15.54
N LEU A 439 20.81 4.83 -14.30
CA LEU A 439 21.60 4.42 -13.14
C LEU A 439 20.88 3.31 -12.35
N LEU A 440 21.67 2.48 -11.65
CA LEU A 440 21.19 1.48 -10.71
C LEU A 440 21.53 1.92 -9.29
N ASP A 441 20.62 1.65 -8.36
CA ASP A 441 20.81 1.94 -6.95
C ASP A 441 21.03 0.64 -6.18
N LEU A 442 22.14 0.56 -5.44
CA LEU A 442 22.47 -0.55 -4.55
C LEU A 442 22.26 -0.12 -3.10
N VAL A 443 21.66 -1.01 -2.30
CA VAL A 443 21.71 -0.95 -0.85
C VAL A 443 22.38 -2.20 -0.29
N LEU A 444 23.36 -1.98 0.57
CA LEU A 444 23.94 -3.00 1.43
C LEU A 444 23.29 -2.93 2.80
N VAL A 445 22.62 -3.99 3.20
CA VAL A 445 22.07 -4.10 4.55
C VAL A 445 23.12 -4.70 5.45
N ARG A 446 23.66 -3.85 6.33
CA ARG A 446 24.73 -4.16 7.26
C ARG A 446 24.20 -4.39 8.68
N ALA A 447 22.88 -4.48 8.90
CA ALA A 447 22.31 -4.65 10.23
C ALA A 447 22.83 -5.90 10.98
N ASP A 448 23.16 -5.74 12.27
CA ASP A 448 23.50 -6.83 13.19
C ASP A 448 22.97 -6.60 14.60
N GLY A 449 22.55 -7.70 15.23
CA GLY A 449 21.78 -7.68 16.47
C GLY A 449 20.51 -6.83 16.41
N LEU A 450 19.80 -6.76 17.54
CA LEU A 450 18.55 -5.99 17.65
C LEU A 450 18.77 -4.48 17.40
N ARG A 451 19.92 -3.94 17.81
CA ARG A 451 20.24 -2.51 17.64
C ARG A 451 20.48 -2.14 16.18
N GLY A 452 21.23 -2.96 15.43
CA GLY A 452 21.46 -2.72 14.01
C GLY A 452 20.18 -2.81 13.18
N TRP A 453 19.31 -3.79 13.48
CA TRP A 453 18.00 -3.91 12.84
C TRP A 453 17.07 -2.73 13.16
N ARG A 454 17.09 -2.23 14.40
CA ARG A 454 16.37 -1.00 14.78
C ARG A 454 16.89 0.23 14.02
N SER A 455 18.21 0.37 13.86
CA SER A 455 18.82 1.45 13.08
C SER A 455 18.37 1.39 11.62
N ALA A 456 18.49 0.22 10.99
CA ALA A 456 18.06 0.02 9.60
C ALA A 456 16.56 0.31 9.42
N ALA A 457 15.70 -0.12 10.36
CA ALA A 457 14.28 0.20 10.32
C ALA A 457 14.00 1.71 10.45
N LEU A 458 14.71 2.41 11.34
CA LEU A 458 14.60 3.86 11.48
C LEU A 458 15.08 4.59 10.21
N GLU A 459 16.21 4.16 9.64
CA GLU A 459 16.77 4.69 8.40
C GLU A 459 15.77 4.54 7.23
N LEU A 460 15.10 3.39 7.09
CA LEU A 460 14.02 3.18 6.12
C LEU A 460 12.81 4.09 6.37
N LEU A 461 12.40 4.29 7.64
CA LEU A 461 11.25 5.13 8.00
C LEU A 461 11.50 6.62 7.72
N VAL A 462 12.72 7.09 7.95
CA VAL A 462 13.13 8.49 7.70
C VAL A 462 13.47 8.72 6.22
N GLY A 463 13.53 7.66 5.41
CA GLY A 463 13.71 7.71 3.97
C GLY A 463 15.17 7.80 3.52
N GLY A 464 16.09 7.23 4.30
CA GLY A 464 17.45 6.87 3.86
C GLY A 464 18.36 7.99 3.35
N ARG A 465 18.06 9.26 3.63
CA ARG A 465 18.78 10.42 3.05
C ARG A 465 20.22 10.61 3.56
N ARG A 466 20.68 9.84 4.54
CA ARG A 466 22.02 9.95 5.11
C ARG A 466 22.61 8.55 5.30
N PRO A 467 23.88 8.33 4.96
CA PRO A 467 24.55 7.07 5.22
C PRO A 467 24.48 6.75 6.72
N GLY A 468 23.95 5.58 7.04
CA GLY A 468 23.80 5.10 8.41
C GLY A 468 24.59 3.82 8.63
N PRO A 469 24.76 3.38 9.89
CA PRO A 469 25.46 2.13 10.19
C PRO A 469 24.66 0.89 9.74
N GLY A 470 23.35 1.02 9.51
CA GLY A 470 22.47 -0.08 9.09
C GLY A 470 22.44 -0.28 7.58
N LEU A 471 22.42 0.80 6.80
CA LEU A 471 22.28 0.80 5.34
C LEU A 471 23.38 1.63 4.68
N GLU A 472 24.05 1.05 3.68
CA GLU A 472 25.04 1.74 2.86
C GLU A 472 24.59 1.71 1.40
N HIS A 473 24.59 2.87 0.74
CA HIS A 473 24.08 3.03 -0.62
C HIS A 473 25.21 3.28 -1.64
N PHE A 474 25.05 2.73 -2.83
CA PHE A 474 25.91 2.98 -3.99
C PHE A 474 25.04 3.23 -5.22
N ARG A 475 25.60 3.90 -6.22
CA ARG A 475 24.92 4.17 -7.49
C ARG A 475 25.90 4.10 -8.63
N GLY A 476 25.48 3.51 -9.75
CA GLY A 476 26.31 3.39 -10.96
C GLY A 476 25.57 2.71 -12.10
N ARG A 477 26.22 2.61 -13.26
CA ARG A 477 25.66 1.95 -14.45
C ARG A 477 25.89 0.45 -14.45
N ARG A 478 27.00 0.01 -13.87
CA ARG A 478 27.35 -1.40 -13.67
C ARG A 478 27.71 -1.63 -12.21
N ILE A 479 27.03 -2.58 -11.58
CA ILE A 479 27.26 -2.98 -10.18
C ILE A 479 27.58 -4.46 -10.18
N GLU A 480 28.75 -4.81 -9.64
CA GLU A 480 29.21 -6.19 -9.52
C GLU A 480 29.38 -6.55 -8.05
N LEU A 481 28.71 -7.63 -7.64
CA LEU A 481 28.73 -8.18 -6.31
C LEU A 481 29.49 -9.52 -6.34
N THR A 482 30.54 -9.65 -5.55
CA THR A 482 31.33 -10.89 -5.43
C THR A 482 31.38 -11.36 -3.98
N ALA A 483 30.79 -12.52 -3.70
CA ALA A 483 30.84 -13.17 -2.39
C ALA A 483 32.02 -14.14 -2.26
N ASP A 484 32.40 -14.41 -1.02
CA ASP A 484 33.42 -15.41 -0.66
C ASP A 484 33.06 -16.82 -1.11
N ARG A 485 31.80 -17.21 -0.92
CA ARG A 485 31.21 -18.50 -1.30
C ARG A 485 29.88 -18.32 -2.01
N ALA A 486 29.36 -19.38 -2.60
CA ALA A 486 28.06 -19.36 -3.25
C ALA A 486 26.98 -18.88 -2.26
N ARG A 487 26.17 -17.92 -2.69
CA ARG A 487 25.04 -17.36 -1.95
C ARG A 487 23.78 -17.42 -2.82
N PRO A 488 22.59 -17.50 -2.19
CA PRO A 488 21.34 -17.31 -2.90
C PRO A 488 21.33 -15.98 -3.65
N ARG A 489 20.82 -16.00 -4.88
CA ARG A 489 20.61 -14.84 -5.75
C ARG A 489 19.17 -14.81 -6.26
N GLU A 490 18.65 -13.62 -6.49
CA GLU A 490 17.31 -13.42 -7.05
C GLU A 490 17.29 -12.30 -8.10
N CYS A 491 16.33 -12.38 -9.02
CA CYS A 491 15.98 -11.31 -9.94
C CYS A 491 14.46 -11.16 -9.98
N ASP A 492 13.95 -9.96 -9.69
CA ASP A 492 12.53 -9.61 -9.60
C ASP A 492 11.70 -10.56 -8.72
N GLY A 493 12.32 -11.11 -7.66
CA GLY A 493 11.72 -12.05 -6.73
C GLY A 493 11.77 -13.52 -7.16
N ASP A 494 12.35 -13.82 -8.32
CA ASP A 494 12.60 -15.18 -8.80
C ASP A 494 14.03 -15.63 -8.44
N PRO A 495 14.20 -16.75 -7.72
CA PRO A 495 15.52 -17.31 -7.44
C PRO A 495 16.25 -17.69 -8.73
N VAL A 496 17.50 -17.26 -8.88
CA VAL A 496 18.34 -17.56 -10.06
C VAL A 496 19.49 -18.53 -9.76
N GLY A 497 19.31 -19.32 -8.69
CA GLY A 497 20.31 -20.27 -8.20
C GLY A 497 21.46 -19.62 -7.46
N ASP A 498 22.14 -20.42 -6.65
CA ASP A 498 23.24 -19.96 -5.83
C ASP A 498 24.46 -19.61 -6.69
N GLY A 499 25.20 -18.58 -6.29
CA GLY A 499 26.41 -18.15 -6.97
C GLY A 499 27.23 -17.17 -6.15
N ARG A 500 28.48 -16.96 -6.56
CA ARG A 500 29.44 -16.02 -5.98
C ARG A 500 29.35 -14.65 -6.61
N VAL A 501 29.03 -14.55 -7.91
CA VAL A 501 29.04 -13.32 -8.69
C VAL A 501 27.61 -12.98 -9.13
N LEU A 502 27.23 -11.71 -8.92
CA LEU A 502 26.05 -11.11 -9.54
C LEU A 502 26.44 -9.74 -10.09
N ALA A 503 26.51 -9.63 -11.41
CA ALA A 503 26.77 -8.39 -12.13
C ALA A 503 25.47 -7.89 -12.75
N LEU A 504 25.17 -6.62 -12.52
CA LEU A 504 23.98 -5.94 -13.01
C LEU A 504 24.41 -4.71 -13.79
N THR A 505 24.00 -4.66 -15.05
CA THR A 505 24.29 -3.52 -15.94
C THR A 505 22.98 -2.89 -16.39
N VAL A 506 22.87 -1.57 -16.28
CA VAL A 506 21.71 -0.83 -16.77
C VAL A 506 21.65 -0.86 -18.30
N ARG A 507 20.46 -1.01 -18.85
CA ARG A 507 20.13 -0.80 -20.26
C ARG A 507 19.22 0.44 -20.36
N PRO A 508 19.78 1.64 -20.58
CA PRO A 508 19.01 2.87 -20.54
C PRO A 508 17.88 2.90 -21.57
N GLY A 509 16.68 3.28 -21.14
CA GLY A 509 15.49 3.45 -21.98
C GLY A 509 15.08 2.18 -22.76
N ALA A 510 15.47 1.00 -22.28
CA ALA A 510 15.29 -0.27 -22.98
C ALA A 510 13.83 -0.67 -23.17
N LEU A 511 12.92 -0.20 -22.32
CA LEU A 511 11.51 -0.62 -22.34
C LEU A 511 10.57 0.58 -22.45
N LEU A 512 9.69 0.57 -23.45
CA LEU A 512 8.60 1.53 -23.55
C LEU A 512 7.42 1.04 -22.70
N VAL A 513 6.98 1.84 -21.72
CA VAL A 513 5.91 1.47 -20.79
C VAL A 513 4.80 2.50 -20.79
N ARG A 514 3.55 2.02 -20.75
CA ARG A 514 2.35 2.83 -20.55
C ARG A 514 2.19 3.17 -19.07
N VAL A 515 2.12 4.46 -18.77
CA VAL A 515 2.01 5.00 -17.41
C VAL A 515 0.76 5.85 -17.28
N PRO A 516 0.17 6.00 -16.07
CA PRO A 516 -0.96 6.90 -15.87
C PRO A 516 -0.65 8.33 -16.32
N ALA A 517 -1.69 9.08 -16.72
CA ALA A 517 -1.56 10.51 -16.94
C ALA A 517 -1.00 11.18 -15.67
N ALA A 518 0.02 12.02 -15.84
CA ALA A 518 0.51 12.81 -14.71
C ALA A 518 -0.66 13.66 -14.17
N PRO A 519 -0.84 13.76 -12.85
CA PRO A 519 -1.74 14.77 -12.31
C PRO A 519 -1.20 16.14 -12.75
N ASP A 520 -2.03 16.96 -13.39
CA ASP A 520 -1.69 18.32 -13.85
C ASP A 520 -0.72 18.97 -12.87
N ARG A 521 0.55 19.08 -13.28
CA ARG A 521 1.41 20.09 -12.68
C ARG A 521 0.84 21.39 -13.22
N ALA A 522 0.15 22.14 -12.38
CA ALA A 522 -0.06 23.56 -12.65
C ALA A 522 1.33 24.12 -12.99
N GLU A 523 1.53 24.51 -14.25
CA GLU A 523 2.74 25.21 -14.65
C GLU A 523 2.90 26.39 -13.70
N PRO A 524 4.08 26.59 -13.09
CA PRO A 524 4.35 27.84 -12.42
C PRO A 524 4.24 28.92 -13.50
N ALA A 525 3.28 29.84 -13.32
CA ALA A 525 3.10 30.99 -14.19
C ALA A 525 4.47 31.62 -14.45
N ALA A 526 4.85 31.70 -15.73
CA ALA A 526 6.07 32.37 -16.14
C ALA A 526 6.04 33.80 -15.57
N VAL A 527 6.90 34.05 -14.59
CA VAL A 527 7.19 35.41 -14.14
C VAL A 527 7.93 36.05 -15.29
N ALA A 528 7.21 36.86 -16.06
CA ALA A 528 7.79 37.72 -17.08
C ALA A 528 8.81 38.63 -16.39
N HIS A 529 10.09 38.39 -16.66
CA HIS A 529 11.13 39.37 -16.42
C HIS A 529 10.83 40.58 -17.30
N ARG A 530 10.28 41.63 -16.71
CA ARG A 530 10.37 42.99 -17.28
C ARG A 530 11.81 43.44 -17.11
N GLU A 531 12.55 43.46 -18.21
CA GLU A 531 13.73 44.31 -18.34
C GLU A 531 13.27 45.76 -18.14
N VAL A 532 13.89 46.44 -17.17
CA VAL A 532 13.86 47.89 -17.06
C VAL A 532 15.15 48.38 -17.71
N ALA A 533 14.98 49.04 -18.86
CA ALA A 533 15.97 49.95 -19.43
C ALA A 533 16.01 51.25 -18.62
#